data_AF-A0A483CMS9-F1
#
_entry.id   AF-A0A483CMS9-F1
#
_cell.length_a   1.000
_cell.length_b   1.000
_cell.length_c   1.000
_cell.angle_alpha   90.00
_cell.angle_beta   90.00
_cell.angle_gamma   90.00
#
_symmetry.space_group_name_H-M   'P 1'
#
loop_
_entity.id
_entity.type
_entity.pdbx_description
1 polymer ?
#
loop_
_entity_poly.entity_id
_entity_poly.type
_entity_poly.pdbx_seq_one_letter_code
_entity_poly.pdbx_strand_id
1 'polypeptide(L)'
;MGSGDDPDGPDPGKEGARFLAWVKKRGSMVRFTDCHKKHLQTGFDAHSFVRSIGSPYLEKYTWRGEAVLKLEDLPWADRWMVRYGEEVPHHRHWHRLKK
;
A
#
# COMPACT_ATOMS: atom_id res chain seq x y z
N MET A 1 26.04 16.31 2.02
CA MET A 1 25.52 16.16 0.65
C MET A 1 24.41 15.13 0.70
N GLY A 2 23.17 15.58 0.86
CA GLY A 2 22.01 14.71 0.92
C GLY A 2 21.42 14.48 -0.48
N SER A 3 20.60 13.43 -0.55
CA SER A 3 19.59 13.18 -1.59
C SER A 3 20.07 12.43 -2.83
N GLY A 4 19.49 11.26 -3.06
CA GLY A 4 19.72 10.51 -4.29
C GLY A 4 18.95 9.20 -4.51
N ASP A 5 18.20 8.67 -3.53
CA ASP A 5 17.44 7.41 -3.74
C ASP A 5 16.16 7.34 -2.90
N ASP A 6 15.57 8.49 -2.56
CA ASP A 6 14.23 8.49 -1.99
C ASP A 6 13.23 8.19 -3.12
N PRO A 7 12.31 7.24 -2.93
CA PRO A 7 11.31 6.94 -3.93
C PRO A 7 10.55 8.20 -4.33
N ASP A 8 10.32 8.37 -5.64
CA ASP A 8 9.53 9.49 -6.13
C ASP A 8 8.11 9.47 -5.51
N GLY A 9 7.60 10.64 -5.12
CA GLY A 9 6.27 10.81 -4.53
C GLY A 9 6.24 10.96 -3.00
N PRO A 10 5.04 11.02 -2.40
CA PRO A 10 4.86 11.22 -0.96
C PRO A 10 5.32 10.00 -0.18
N ASP A 11 6.01 10.24 0.94
CA ASP A 11 6.44 9.19 1.87
C ASP A 11 5.25 8.69 2.70
N PRO A 12 4.85 7.41 2.58
CA PRO A 12 3.79 6.82 3.40
C PRO A 12 4.23 6.53 4.85
N GLY A 13 5.51 6.68 5.16
CA GLY A 13 6.09 6.26 6.43
C GLY A 13 6.13 4.74 6.57
N LYS A 14 6.78 4.27 7.64
CA LYS A 14 6.89 2.82 7.92
C LYS A 14 5.54 2.13 8.09
N GLU A 15 4.61 2.77 8.78
CA GLU A 15 3.27 2.22 8.99
C GLU A 15 2.42 2.23 7.72
N GLY A 16 2.54 3.28 6.90
CA GLY A 16 1.90 3.32 5.60
C GLY A 16 2.49 2.26 4.67
N ALA A 17 3.80 2.04 4.66
CA ALA A 17 4.42 0.96 3.89
C ALA A 17 3.90 -0.43 4.30
N ARG A 18 3.74 -0.70 5.60
CA ARG A 18 3.08 -1.92 6.11
C ARG A 18 1.64 -2.04 5.65
N PHE A 19 0.92 -0.93 5.63
CA PHE A 19 -0.45 -0.90 5.15
C PHE A 19 -0.51 -1.18 3.64
N LEU A 20 0.34 -0.54 2.84
CA LEU A 20 0.47 -0.79 1.40
C LEU A 20 0.79 -2.25 1.10
N ALA A 21 1.71 -2.86 1.87
CA ALA A 21 2.02 -4.28 1.78
C ALA A 21 0.79 -5.15 2.08
N TRP A 22 0.01 -4.80 3.11
CA TRP A 22 -1.22 -5.50 3.44
C TRP A 22 -2.30 -5.37 2.34
N VAL A 23 -2.45 -4.19 1.72
CA VAL A 23 -3.36 -3.95 0.60
C VAL A 23 -2.91 -4.74 -0.64
N LYS A 24 -1.62 -4.70 -0.99
CA LYS A 24 -1.05 -5.42 -2.14
C LYS A 24 -1.23 -6.93 -2.02
N LYS A 25 -1.03 -7.51 -0.82
CA LYS A 25 -1.29 -8.94 -0.55
C LYS A 25 -2.74 -9.38 -0.84
N ARG A 26 -3.69 -8.44 -0.86
CA ARG A 26 -5.12 -8.68 -1.08
C ARG A 26 -5.59 -8.35 -2.49
N GLY A 27 -4.66 -8.11 -3.41
CA GLY A 27 -4.97 -7.78 -4.81
C GLY A 27 -5.05 -6.28 -5.10
N SER A 28 -4.36 -5.46 -4.30
CA SER A 28 -4.25 -4.00 -4.52
C SER A 28 -5.57 -3.23 -4.38
N MET A 29 -6.58 -3.87 -3.82
CA MET A 29 -7.91 -3.33 -3.61
C MET A 29 -8.52 -3.94 -2.36
N VAL A 30 -8.99 -3.10 -1.44
CA VAL A 30 -9.56 -3.55 -0.16
C VAL A 30 -10.78 -2.72 0.20
N ARG A 31 -11.74 -3.32 0.92
CA ARG A 31 -12.91 -2.58 1.40
C ARG A 31 -12.51 -1.69 2.58
N PHE A 32 -13.13 -0.51 2.68
CA PHE A 32 -12.92 0.36 3.83
C PHE A 32 -13.38 -0.27 5.15
N THR A 33 -14.33 -1.20 5.10
CA THR A 33 -14.72 -2.02 6.26
C THR A 33 -13.59 -2.91 6.76
N ASP A 34 -12.79 -3.49 5.86
CA ASP A 34 -11.58 -4.24 6.23
C ASP A 34 -10.47 -3.31 6.71
N CYS A 35 -10.33 -2.13 6.12
CA CYS A 35 -9.41 -1.10 6.61
C CYS A 35 -9.75 -0.66 8.05
N HIS A 36 -11.03 -0.52 8.37
CA HIS A 36 -11.49 -0.22 9.73
C HIS A 36 -11.11 -1.34 10.71
N LYS A 37 -11.30 -2.61 10.34
CA LYS A 37 -10.84 -3.74 11.17
C LYS A 37 -9.33 -3.73 11.38
N LYS A 38 -8.57 -3.32 10.36
CA LYS A 38 -7.11 -3.15 10.46
C LYS A 38 -6.75 -2.00 11.40
N HIS A 39 -7.46 -0.88 11.31
CA HIS A 39 -7.32 0.26 12.23
C HIS A 39 -7.51 -0.17 13.69
N LEU A 40 -8.55 -0.95 13.99
CA LEU A 40 -8.78 -1.48 15.34
C LEU A 40 -7.65 -2.39 15.83
N GLN A 41 -6.92 -3.05 14.93
CA GLN A 41 -5.82 -3.95 15.29
C GLN A 41 -4.47 -3.25 15.44
N THR A 42 -4.21 -2.21 14.63
CA THR A 42 -2.87 -1.61 14.52
C THR A 42 -2.85 -0.11 14.81
N GLY A 43 -3.99 0.53 15.06
CA GLY A 43 -4.13 1.98 15.20
C GLY A 43 -4.02 2.77 13.89
N PHE A 44 -3.81 2.10 12.75
CA PHE A 44 -3.52 2.76 11.48
C PHE A 44 -4.79 3.25 10.78
N ASP A 45 -4.97 4.57 10.63
CA ASP A 45 -6.17 5.14 10.03
C ASP A 45 -6.08 5.25 8.50
N ALA A 46 -6.74 4.33 7.80
CA ALA A 46 -6.76 4.31 6.34
C ALA A 46 -7.49 5.52 5.72
N HIS A 47 -8.44 6.12 6.43
CA HIS A 47 -9.15 7.30 5.92
C HIS A 47 -8.23 8.51 5.85
N SER A 48 -7.54 8.82 6.95
CA SER A 48 -6.54 9.89 7.00
C SER A 48 -5.38 9.60 6.04
N PHE A 49 -4.95 8.34 5.93
CA PHE A 49 -3.89 7.96 5.01
C PHE A 49 -4.24 8.25 3.55
N VAL A 50 -5.43 7.84 3.08
CA VAL A 50 -5.88 8.15 1.71
C VAL A 50 -6.07 9.64 1.51
N ARG A 51 -6.53 10.38 2.52
CA ARG A 51 -6.67 11.85 2.43
C ARG A 51 -5.31 12.55 2.34
N SER A 52 -4.28 12.00 2.99
CA SER A 52 -2.94 12.58 3.01
C SER A 52 -2.17 12.33 1.72
N ILE A 53 -2.31 11.14 1.14
CA ILE A 53 -1.55 10.74 -0.06
C ILE A 53 -2.39 10.88 -1.33
N GLY A 54 -3.58 10.28 -1.34
CA GLY A 54 -4.55 10.42 -2.42
C GLY A 54 -4.03 10.10 -3.82
N SER A 55 -4.76 10.60 -4.81
CA SER A 55 -4.43 10.47 -6.23
C SER A 55 -3.12 11.22 -6.55
N PRO A 56 -2.21 10.68 -7.39
CA PRO A 56 -2.39 9.52 -8.27
C PRO A 56 -2.05 8.15 -7.66
N TYR A 57 -1.68 8.09 -6.39
CA TYR A 57 -1.11 6.87 -5.78
C TYR A 57 -2.18 5.94 -5.21
N LEU A 58 -3.17 6.52 -4.54
CA LEU A 58 -4.24 5.84 -3.81
C LEU A 58 -5.57 6.52 -4.13
N GLU A 59 -6.60 5.72 -4.35
CA GLU A 59 -7.94 6.28 -4.56
C GLU A 59 -8.98 5.56 -3.72
N LYS A 60 -9.88 6.35 -3.14
CA LYS A 60 -11.14 5.86 -2.58
C LYS A 60 -12.20 5.93 -3.67
N TYR A 61 -12.79 4.79 -4.01
CA TYR A 61 -13.87 4.74 -4.96
C TYR A 61 -14.98 3.78 -4.49
N THR A 62 -16.13 3.83 -5.15
CA THR A 62 -17.27 2.97 -4.82
C THR A 62 -17.33 1.80 -5.79
N TRP A 63 -17.23 0.57 -5.27
CA TRP A 63 -17.35 -0.66 -6.03
C TRP A 63 -18.53 -1.49 -5.53
N ARG A 64 -19.49 -1.78 -6.41
CA ARG A 64 -20.71 -2.55 -6.09
C ARG A 64 -21.47 -2.02 -4.85
N GLY A 65 -21.54 -0.70 -4.69
CA GLY A 65 -22.21 -0.03 -3.57
C GLY A 65 -21.39 0.04 -2.28
N GLU A 66 -20.15 -0.47 -2.27
CA GLU A 66 -19.26 -0.41 -1.11
C GLU A 66 -18.07 0.52 -1.37
N ALA A 67 -17.66 1.27 -0.35
CA ALA A 67 -16.44 2.06 -0.41
C ALA A 67 -15.21 1.14 -0.35
N VAL A 68 -14.34 1.26 -1.35
CA VAL A 68 -13.10 0.50 -1.46
C VAL A 68 -11.91 1.46 -1.65
N LEU A 69 -10.75 1.03 -1.19
CA LEU A 69 -9.46 1.67 -1.40
C LEU A 69 -8.73 0.89 -2.48
N LYS A 70 -8.34 1.58 -3.55
CA LYS A 70 -7.47 1.07 -4.62
C LYS A 70 -6.07 1.63 -4.47
N LEU A 71 -5.09 0.76 -4.68
CA LEU A 71 -3.72 1.17 -4.95
C LEU A 71 -3.56 1.35 -6.46
N GLU A 72 -3.47 2.60 -6.91
CA GLU A 72 -3.36 2.94 -8.34
C GLU A 72 -1.91 2.79 -8.82
N ASP A 73 -0.96 3.35 -8.06
CA ASP A 73 0.47 3.31 -8.41
C ASP A 73 1.18 2.19 -7.65
N LEU A 74 1.21 1.00 -8.26
CA LEU A 74 1.96 -0.14 -7.72
C LEU A 74 3.47 0.09 -7.68
N PRO A 75 4.12 0.64 -8.73
CA PRO A 75 5.55 0.98 -8.68
C PRO A 75 5.93 1.89 -7.51
N TRP A 76 5.16 2.96 -7.28
CA TRP A 76 5.37 3.86 -6.14
C TRP A 76 5.31 3.10 -4.82
N ALA A 77 4.26 2.31 -4.62
CA ALA A 77 4.10 1.53 -3.39
C ALA A 77 5.24 0.55 -3.19
N ASP A 78 5.68 -0.13 -4.26
CA ASP A 78 6.73 -1.13 -4.22
C ASP A 78 8.06 -0.54 -3.77
N ARG A 79 8.43 0.62 -4.31
CA ARG A 79 9.64 1.35 -3.91
C ARG A 79 9.61 1.71 -2.43
N TRP A 80 8.48 2.21 -1.92
CA TRP A 80 8.33 2.52 -0.49
C TRP A 80 8.34 1.26 0.38
N MET A 81 7.70 0.17 -0.06
CA MET A 81 7.76 -1.12 0.64
C MET A 81 9.20 -1.63 0.73
N VAL A 82 9.98 -1.57 -0.35
CA VAL A 82 11.40 -1.93 -0.36
C VAL A 82 12.21 -1.04 0.58
N ARG A 83 12.02 0.28 0.49
CA ARG A 83 12.70 1.28 1.34
C ARG A 83 12.51 1.02 2.84
N TYR A 84 11.33 0.52 3.23
CA TYR A 84 11.00 0.20 4.62
C TYR A 84 11.16 -1.28 4.99
N GLY A 85 11.60 -2.15 4.06
CA GLY A 85 11.78 -3.59 4.30
C GLY A 85 10.47 -4.40 4.42
N GLU A 86 9.37 -3.87 3.89
CA GLU A 86 8.02 -4.46 3.89
C GLU A 86 7.64 -5.02 2.51
N GLU A 87 8.63 -5.37 1.68
CA GLU A 87 8.44 -5.89 0.32
C GLU A 87 7.49 -7.08 0.31
N VAL A 88 6.46 -7.00 -0.53
CA VAL A 88 5.58 -8.13 -0.82
C VAL A 88 6.01 -8.74 -2.14
N PRO A 89 6.50 -10.00 -2.13
CA PRO A 89 6.96 -10.66 -3.35
C PRO A 89 5.83 -10.71 -4.36
N HIS A 90 6.08 -10.14 -5.54
CA HIS A 90 5.15 -10.23 -6.66
C HIS A 90 5.09 -11.70 -7.10
N HIS A 91 3.89 -12.28 -7.20
CA HIS A 91 3.64 -13.71 -7.49
C HIS A 91 4.31 -14.26 -8.78
N ARG A 92 5.05 -13.45 -9.54
CA ARG A 92 5.91 -13.88 -10.65
C ARG A 92 7.30 -14.41 -10.24
N HIS A 93 7.71 -14.29 -8.98
CA HIS A 93 8.98 -14.84 -8.49
C HIS A 93 8.83 -16.17 -7.73
N TRP A 94 7.79 -16.97 -8.02
CA TRP A 94 7.65 -18.34 -7.48
C TRP A 94 8.17 -19.44 -8.42
N HIS A 95 9.05 -19.11 -9.37
CA HIS A 95 9.73 -20.09 -10.23
C HIS A 95 11.25 -19.87 -10.30
N ARG A 96 11.96 -19.92 -9.16
CA ARG A 96 13.38 -20.36 -9.18
C ARG A 96 13.96 -20.80 -7.84
N LEU A 97 13.19 -21.55 -7.04
CA LEU A 97 13.76 -22.33 -5.92
C LEU A 97 13.16 -23.75 -5.89
N LYS A 98 13.20 -24.44 -7.03
CA LYS A 98 13.18 -25.91 -7.07
C LYS A 98 14.02 -26.41 -8.25
N LYS A 99 15.34 -26.48 -8.05
CA LYS A 99 16.16 -27.68 -8.28
C LYS A 99 17.61 -27.38 -7.95
#